data_AF-A0A523ASH7-F1
#
_entry.id   AF-A0A523ASH7-F1
#
_cell.length_a   1.000
_cell.length_b   1.000
_cell.length_c   1.000
_cell.angle_alpha   90.00
_cell.angle_beta   90.00
_cell.angle_gamma   90.00
#
_symmetry.space_group_name_H-M   'P 1'
#
loop_
_entity.id
_entity.type
_entity.pdbx_description
1 polymer ?
#
loop_
_entity_poly.entity_id
_entity_poly.type
_entity_poly.pdbx_seq_one_letter_code
_entity_poly.pdbx_strand_id
1 'polypeptide(L)'
;MLERILGTAARVSLLRVLLREEGKEWSLNELAREAGLSTSTAFKEARNLVGVVLSHDPLTKRYWVRETPLTGVLRQLFSLEREELGAVDLFETLGRLGSYYLSGSSAIILRGLARDFTTTTDSLLIVCDRRISKLRGALMSLFPAYRLLLVEEGVRPADFVEGEIYFGGEVRRANLAVLEKAVVDALWKFRWEGENLSHALCCLIEQRLDPELLVKYAREKGRRMEGRLRMVMEVLGRVAGTDYRPEVLRPAREERELRRRVERVVEDVLGS
;
A
#
# COMPACT_ATOMS: atom_id res chain seq x y z
N MET A 1 6.83 7.13 -22.82
CA MET A 1 7.87 7.41 -23.84
C MET A 1 8.96 6.33 -23.83
N LEU A 2 9.52 5.99 -22.67
CA LEU A 2 10.59 4.99 -22.53
C LEU A 2 10.23 3.57 -22.96
N GLU A 3 8.98 3.14 -22.80
CA GLU A 3 8.54 1.83 -23.28
C GLU A 3 8.67 1.67 -24.80
N ARG A 4 8.58 2.75 -25.57
CA ARG A 4 8.79 2.72 -27.03
C ARG A 4 10.26 2.53 -27.40
N ILE A 5 11.19 2.89 -26.50
CA ILE A 5 12.64 2.82 -26.70
C ILE A 5 13.20 1.52 -26.10
N LEU A 6 12.76 1.18 -24.89
CA LEU A 6 13.25 0.04 -24.11
C LEU A 6 12.37 -1.22 -24.24
N GLY A 7 11.23 -1.12 -24.93
CA GLY A 7 10.43 -2.25 -25.40
C GLY A 7 9.18 -2.56 -24.56
N THR A 8 9.31 -2.77 -23.24
CA THR A 8 8.18 -3.16 -22.39
C THR A 8 8.14 -2.40 -21.06
N ALA A 9 6.94 -2.12 -20.56
CA ALA A 9 6.70 -1.55 -19.24
C ALA A 9 7.38 -2.35 -18.11
N ALA A 10 7.33 -3.68 -18.22
CA ALA A 10 7.95 -4.59 -17.28
C ALA A 10 9.48 -4.46 -17.27
N ARG A 11 10.11 -4.36 -18.45
CA ARG A 11 11.56 -4.15 -18.56
C ARG A 11 11.98 -2.81 -18.00
N VAL A 12 11.23 -1.75 -18.30
CA VAL A 12 11.49 -0.41 -17.75
C VAL A 12 11.40 -0.45 -16.22
N SER A 13 10.36 -1.06 -15.66
CA SER A 13 10.18 -1.18 -14.19
C SER A 13 11.35 -1.95 -13.55
N LEU A 14 11.77 -3.05 -14.16
CA LEU A 14 12.89 -3.85 -13.66
C LEU A 14 14.23 -3.09 -13.73
N LEU A 15 14.48 -2.39 -14.84
CA LEU A 15 15.69 -1.57 -15.02
C LEU A 15 15.78 -0.44 -14.00
N ARG A 16 14.66 0.23 -13.70
CA ARG A 16 14.66 1.31 -12.71
C ARG A 16 15.00 0.81 -11.30
N VAL A 17 14.48 -0.35 -10.89
CA VAL A 17 14.85 -0.97 -9.60
C VAL A 17 16.34 -1.29 -9.57
N LEU A 18 16.83 -1.92 -10.62
CA LEU A 18 18.24 -2.35 -10.72
C LEU A 18 19.21 -1.17 -10.69
N LEU A 19 18.92 -0.12 -11.46
CA LEU A 19 19.81 1.03 -11.59
C LEU A 19 19.72 2.01 -10.41
N ARG A 20 18.76 1.84 -9.49
CA ARG A 20 18.58 2.68 -8.30
C ARG A 20 19.63 2.44 -7.22
N GLU A 21 20.05 1.20 -7.01
CA GLU A 21 20.97 0.83 -5.92
C GLU A 21 22.26 0.24 -6.51
N GLU A 22 23.31 1.06 -6.58
CA GLU A 22 24.60 0.66 -7.12
C GLU A 22 25.25 -0.44 -6.26
N GLY A 23 25.82 -1.46 -6.91
CA GLY A 23 26.54 -2.54 -6.23
C GLY A 23 25.67 -3.56 -5.49
N LYS A 24 24.35 -3.39 -5.45
CA LYS A 24 23.46 -4.36 -4.81
C LYS A 24 23.24 -5.60 -5.66
N GLU A 25 23.37 -6.75 -5.03
CA GLU A 25 22.95 -8.03 -5.59
C GLU A 25 21.51 -8.34 -5.21
N TRP A 26 20.73 -8.77 -6.19
CA TRP A 26 19.31 -9.04 -6.03
C TRP A 26 18.99 -10.49 -6.32
N SER A 27 18.17 -11.11 -5.48
CA SER A 27 17.46 -12.32 -5.88
C SER A 27 16.32 -11.97 -6.82
N LEU A 28 15.89 -12.93 -7.64
CA LEU A 28 14.77 -12.74 -8.56
C LEU A 28 13.47 -12.34 -7.83
N ASN A 29 13.23 -12.88 -6.63
CA ASN A 29 12.05 -12.56 -5.84
C ASN A 29 12.07 -11.12 -5.34
N GLU A 30 13.24 -10.63 -4.92
CA GLU A 30 13.40 -9.23 -4.53
C GLU A 30 13.14 -8.32 -5.73
N LEU A 31 13.75 -8.60 -6.89
CA LEU A 31 13.50 -7.82 -8.12
C LEU A 31 12.02 -7.80 -8.51
N ALA A 32 11.36 -8.96 -8.50
CA ALA A 32 9.94 -9.05 -8.85
C ALA A 32 9.09 -8.21 -7.89
N ARG A 33 9.38 -8.29 -6.59
CA ARG A 33 8.66 -7.55 -5.56
C ARG A 33 8.85 -6.04 -5.70
N GLU A 34 10.09 -5.57 -5.78
CA GLU A 34 10.39 -4.14 -5.88
C GLU A 34 9.89 -3.54 -7.20
N ALA A 35 9.96 -4.30 -8.30
CA ALA A 35 9.48 -3.85 -9.61
C ALA A 35 7.96 -4.01 -9.77
N GLY A 36 7.24 -4.52 -8.77
CA GLY A 36 5.79 -4.74 -8.84
C GLY A 36 5.36 -5.77 -9.91
N LEU A 37 6.22 -6.74 -10.22
CA LEU A 37 6.03 -7.76 -11.25
C LEU A 37 5.77 -9.14 -10.63
N SER A 38 5.17 -10.05 -11.40
CA SER A 38 5.21 -11.47 -11.04
C SER A 38 6.62 -12.02 -11.20
N THR A 39 6.98 -13.06 -10.44
CA THR A 39 8.31 -13.69 -10.52
C THR A 39 8.59 -14.23 -11.94
N SER A 40 7.58 -14.74 -12.65
CA SER A 40 7.73 -15.23 -14.02
C SER A 40 7.98 -14.10 -15.03
N THR A 41 7.29 -12.96 -14.89
CA THR A 41 7.53 -11.78 -15.72
C THR A 41 8.90 -11.18 -15.44
N ALA A 42 9.28 -11.07 -14.15
CA ALA A 42 10.61 -10.60 -13.76
C ALA A 42 11.71 -11.51 -14.32
N PHE A 43 11.52 -12.83 -14.28
CA PHE A 43 12.48 -13.80 -14.82
C PHE A 43 12.69 -13.61 -16.32
N LYS A 44 11.59 -13.49 -17.07
CA LYS A 44 11.63 -13.28 -18.52
C LYS A 44 12.39 -12.01 -18.88
N GLU A 45 12.08 -10.90 -18.22
CA GLU A 45 12.74 -9.62 -18.51
C GLU A 45 14.19 -9.60 -18.02
N ALA A 46 14.50 -10.16 -16.84
CA ALA A 46 15.87 -10.26 -16.34
C ALA A 46 16.74 -11.07 -17.32
N ARG A 47 16.26 -12.21 -17.83
CA ARG A 47 16.99 -13.02 -18.82
C ARG A 47 17.31 -12.24 -20.10
N ASN A 48 16.41 -11.37 -20.56
CA ASN A 48 16.64 -10.53 -21.74
C ASN A 48 17.68 -9.43 -21.49
N LEU A 49 17.90 -9.04 -20.24
CA LEU A 49 18.85 -8.01 -19.84
C LEU A 49 20.23 -8.57 -19.47
N VAL A 50 20.32 -9.87 -19.16
CA VAL A 50 21.59 -10.55 -18.88
C VAL A 50 22.52 -10.44 -20.10
N GLY A 51 23.77 -10.03 -19.86
CA GLY A 51 24.77 -9.79 -20.88
C GLY A 51 24.72 -8.38 -21.48
N VAL A 52 23.59 -7.66 -21.36
CA VAL A 52 23.43 -6.28 -21.85
C VAL A 52 23.72 -5.29 -20.72
N VAL A 53 22.94 -5.36 -19.63
CA VAL A 53 23.04 -4.47 -18.45
C VAL A 53 22.98 -5.23 -17.13
N LEU A 54 22.68 -6.52 -17.17
CA LEU A 54 22.71 -7.41 -16.02
C LEU A 54 23.81 -8.46 -16.14
N SER A 55 24.39 -8.80 -15.01
CA SER A 55 25.13 -10.04 -14.78
C SER A 55 24.32 -10.95 -13.87
N HIS A 56 24.57 -12.25 -13.95
CA HIS A 56 23.87 -13.26 -13.16
C HIS A 56 24.85 -14.36 -12.75
N ASP A 57 24.84 -14.70 -11.46
CA ASP A 57 25.56 -15.85 -10.94
C ASP A 57 24.61 -17.06 -10.90
N PRO A 58 24.86 -18.10 -11.72
CA PRO A 58 24.00 -19.28 -11.76
C PRO A 58 24.03 -20.11 -10.47
N LEU A 59 25.09 -20.02 -9.66
CA LEU A 59 25.22 -20.78 -8.42
C LEU A 59 24.37 -20.17 -7.31
N THR A 60 24.48 -18.85 -7.13
CA THR A 60 23.74 -18.11 -6.08
C THR A 60 22.37 -17.62 -6.56
N LYS A 61 22.09 -17.69 -7.87
CA LYS A 61 20.88 -17.15 -8.53
C LYS A 61 20.68 -15.65 -8.26
N ARG A 62 21.79 -14.93 -8.10
CA ARG A 62 21.82 -13.48 -7.85
C ARG A 62 22.05 -12.72 -9.15
N TYR A 63 21.44 -11.54 -9.24
CA TYR A 63 21.53 -10.62 -10.36
C TYR A 63 22.13 -9.30 -9.88
N TRP A 64 23.02 -8.70 -10.66
CA TRP A 64 23.56 -7.37 -10.39
C TRP A 64 23.72 -6.58 -11.68
N VAL A 65 23.77 -5.26 -11.55
CA VAL A 65 24.01 -4.37 -12.68
C VAL A 65 25.44 -4.54 -13.17
N ARG A 66 25.60 -4.74 -14.47
CA ARG A 66 26.90 -4.73 -15.13
C ARG A 66 27.22 -3.30 -15.56
N GLU A 67 28.28 -2.73 -15.00
CA GLU A 67 28.71 -1.39 -15.42
C GLU A 67 29.18 -1.38 -16.88
N THR A 68 28.47 -0.63 -17.71
CA THR A 68 28.74 -0.44 -19.14
C THR A 68 28.43 1.01 -19.51
N PRO A 69 28.90 1.52 -20.66
CA PRO A 69 28.48 2.85 -21.12
C PRO A 69 26.95 3.01 -21.21
N LEU A 70 26.24 1.92 -21.54
CA LEU A 70 24.78 1.91 -21.60
C LEU A 70 24.13 2.07 -20.22
N THR A 71 24.68 1.49 -19.15
CA THR A 71 24.11 1.67 -17.80
C THR A 71 24.22 3.12 -17.34
N GLY A 72 25.32 3.80 -17.66
CA GLY A 72 25.47 5.24 -17.42
C GLY A 72 24.39 6.07 -18.13
N VAL A 73 24.14 5.80 -19.41
CA VAL A 73 23.08 6.48 -20.20
C VAL A 73 21.70 6.20 -19.62
N LEU A 74 21.40 4.96 -19.24
CA LEU A 74 20.11 4.60 -18.65
C LEU A 74 19.90 5.26 -17.28
N ARG A 75 20.95 5.34 -16.45
CA ARG A 75 20.89 6.06 -15.16
C ARG A 75 20.57 7.53 -15.38
N GLN A 76 21.27 8.20 -16.31
CA GLN A 76 21.00 9.59 -16.64
C GLN A 76 19.56 9.80 -17.14
N LEU A 77 19.11 8.92 -18.03
CA LEU A 77 17.75 8.99 -18.58
C LEU A 77 16.67 8.78 -17.51
N PHE A 78 16.87 7.85 -16.55
CA PHE A 78 15.95 7.71 -15.42
C PHE A 78 16.06 8.84 -14.40
N SER A 79 17.23 9.47 -14.25
CA SER A 79 17.38 10.68 -13.42
C SER A 79 16.59 11.84 -14.00
N LEU A 80 16.75 12.12 -15.31
CA LEU A 80 16.01 13.16 -16.01
C LEU A 80 14.50 12.90 -15.96
N GLU A 81 14.08 11.66 -16.21
CA GLU A 81 12.67 11.29 -16.08
C GLU A 81 12.16 11.49 -14.63
N ARG A 82 12.98 11.20 -13.62
CA ARG A 82 12.64 11.44 -12.22
C ARG A 82 12.63 12.92 -11.85
N GLU A 83 13.43 13.77 -12.49
CA GLU A 83 13.39 15.21 -12.31
C GLU A 83 12.12 15.81 -12.95
N GLU A 84 11.77 15.37 -14.17
CA GLU A 84 10.54 15.77 -14.84
C GLU A 84 9.28 15.25 -14.11
N LEU A 85 9.31 14.01 -13.62
CA LEU A 85 8.19 13.39 -12.91
C LEU A 85 8.20 13.65 -11.41
N GLY A 86 9.33 14.06 -10.83
CA GLY A 86 9.46 14.48 -9.44
C GLY A 86 8.71 15.78 -9.16
N ALA A 87 8.36 16.52 -10.22
CA ALA A 87 7.40 17.62 -10.17
C ALA A 87 5.93 17.15 -10.15
N VAL A 88 5.66 15.85 -10.37
CA VAL A 88 4.31 15.30 -10.49
C VAL A 88 3.96 14.48 -9.25
N ASP A 89 2.94 14.94 -8.54
CA ASP A 89 2.46 14.28 -7.33
C ASP A 89 1.85 12.89 -7.61
N LEU A 90 1.99 11.95 -6.66
CA LEU A 90 1.41 10.61 -6.77
C LEU A 90 -0.11 10.66 -6.95
N PHE A 91 -0.80 11.47 -6.15
CA PHE A 91 -2.26 11.56 -6.17
C PHE A 91 -2.74 12.23 -7.46
N GLU A 92 -2.03 13.26 -7.93
CA GLU A 92 -2.29 13.85 -9.24
C GLU A 92 -2.09 12.82 -10.37
N THR A 93 -1.01 12.04 -10.32
CA THR A 93 -0.75 10.97 -11.30
C THR A 93 -1.88 9.95 -11.30
N LEU A 94 -2.32 9.49 -10.13
CA LEU A 94 -3.42 8.54 -10.01
C LEU A 94 -4.73 9.11 -10.57
N GLY A 95 -5.06 10.37 -10.25
CA GLY A 95 -6.25 11.05 -10.74
C GLY A 95 -6.29 11.22 -12.25
N ARG A 96 -5.13 11.45 -12.90
CA ARG A 96 -5.00 11.49 -14.37
C ARG A 96 -5.16 10.11 -15.02
N LEU A 97 -4.78 9.03 -14.32
CA LEU A 97 -4.82 7.67 -14.85
C LEU A 97 -6.21 7.03 -14.76
N GLY A 98 -7.02 7.38 -13.76
CA GLY A 98 -8.38 6.86 -13.58
C GLY A 98 -8.92 7.06 -12.17
N SER A 99 -9.99 6.33 -11.84
CA SER A 99 -10.62 6.41 -10.52
C SER A 99 -9.81 5.63 -9.48
N TYR A 100 -9.63 6.24 -8.31
CA TYR A 100 -8.96 5.61 -7.17
C TYR A 100 -9.41 6.23 -5.84
N TYR A 101 -9.15 5.52 -4.75
CA TYR A 101 -9.11 6.06 -3.40
C TYR A 101 -8.07 5.34 -2.54
N LEU A 102 -7.54 6.06 -1.55
CA LEU A 102 -6.68 5.50 -0.51
C LEU A 102 -7.55 4.83 0.54
N SER A 103 -7.14 3.66 1.02
CA SER A 103 -7.87 2.88 2.01
C SER A 103 -6.94 2.33 3.09
N GLY A 104 -7.47 1.46 3.94
CA GLY A 104 -6.71 0.83 5.00
C GLY A 104 -6.23 1.81 6.07
N SER A 105 -5.18 1.42 6.78
CA SER A 105 -4.60 2.26 7.84
C SER A 105 -4.01 3.55 7.28
N SER A 106 -3.54 3.55 6.04
CA SER A 106 -3.00 4.74 5.38
C SER A 106 -4.04 5.86 5.27
N ALA A 107 -5.28 5.54 4.89
CA ALA A 107 -6.36 6.52 4.85
C ALA A 107 -6.72 7.05 6.24
N ILE A 108 -6.66 6.20 7.27
CA ILE A 108 -6.91 6.57 8.67
C ILE A 108 -5.84 7.55 9.17
N ILE A 109 -4.56 7.25 8.93
CA ILE A 109 -3.42 8.10 9.29
C ILE A 109 -3.52 9.45 8.59
N LEU A 110 -3.80 9.45 7.28
CA LEU A 110 -3.86 10.68 6.47
C LEU A 110 -5.05 11.58 6.83
N ARG A 111 -6.13 11.03 7.41
CA ARG A 111 -7.22 11.80 8.03
C ARG A 111 -6.83 12.44 9.36
N GLY A 112 -5.68 12.09 9.91
CA GLY A 112 -5.23 12.54 11.24
C GLY A 112 -5.93 11.84 12.40
N LEU A 113 -6.54 10.66 12.16
CA LEU A 113 -7.21 9.89 13.20
C LEU A 113 -6.25 8.94 13.95
N ALA A 114 -4.97 8.90 13.55
CA ALA A 114 -3.92 8.12 14.20
C ALA A 114 -2.82 9.01 14.80
N ARG A 115 -3.08 10.31 15.03
CA ARG A 115 -2.06 11.30 15.45
C ARG A 115 -1.27 10.89 16.70
N ASP A 116 -1.89 10.17 17.62
CA ASP A 116 -1.27 9.72 18.87
C ASP A 116 -0.30 8.53 18.66
N PHE A 117 -0.28 7.97 17.45
CA PHE A 117 0.60 6.88 17.01
C PHE A 117 1.59 7.35 15.96
N THR A 118 1.08 7.96 14.87
CA THR A 118 1.89 8.43 13.75
C THR A 118 1.14 9.51 12.95
N THR A 119 1.91 10.39 12.30
CA THR A 119 1.40 11.40 11.36
C THR A 119 1.85 11.13 9.92
N THR A 120 2.66 10.10 9.71
CA THR A 120 3.25 9.76 8.42
C THR A 120 2.99 8.29 8.10
N THR A 121 2.79 8.00 6.81
CA THR A 121 2.66 6.64 6.32
C THR A 121 3.56 6.46 5.10
N ASP A 122 4.36 5.41 5.13
CA ASP A 122 5.20 4.95 4.01
C ASP A 122 4.48 3.88 3.19
N SER A 123 3.42 3.26 3.71
CA SER A 123 2.64 2.23 3.05
C SER A 123 1.28 2.74 2.60
N LEU A 124 0.97 2.70 1.30
CA LEU A 124 -0.30 3.16 0.76
C LEU A 124 -1.12 2.00 0.17
N LEU A 125 -2.30 1.77 0.75
CA LEU A 125 -3.29 0.87 0.16
C LEU A 125 -4.19 1.67 -0.77
N ILE A 126 -4.16 1.36 -2.06
CA ILE A 126 -4.87 2.10 -3.10
C ILE A 126 -5.86 1.15 -3.77
N VAL A 127 -7.16 1.46 -3.63
CA VAL A 127 -8.20 0.80 -4.41
C VAL A 127 -8.38 1.59 -5.70
N CYS A 128 -8.32 0.91 -6.83
CA CYS A 128 -8.26 1.58 -8.13
C CYS A 128 -8.84 0.73 -9.26
N ASP A 129 -9.17 1.41 -10.35
CA ASP A 129 -9.59 0.73 -11.57
C ASP A 129 -8.46 -0.10 -12.20
N ARG A 130 -8.84 -1.09 -13.02
CA ARG A 130 -7.93 -2.00 -13.74
C ARG A 130 -6.80 -1.29 -14.48
N ARG A 131 -7.07 -0.10 -15.04
CA ARG A 131 -6.08 0.70 -15.79
C ARG A 131 -4.90 1.10 -14.91
N ILE A 132 -5.16 1.55 -13.68
CA ILE A 132 -4.13 1.93 -12.70
C ILE A 132 -3.42 0.68 -12.19
N SER A 133 -4.17 -0.37 -11.82
CA SER A 133 -3.61 -1.65 -11.33
C SER A 133 -2.57 -2.25 -12.29
N LYS A 134 -2.81 -2.18 -13.60
CA LYS A 134 -1.86 -2.66 -14.63
C LYS A 134 -0.55 -1.88 -14.67
N LEU A 135 -0.51 -0.65 -14.15
CA LEU A 135 0.67 0.21 -14.08
C LEU A 135 1.44 0.06 -12.77
N ARG A 136 1.13 -0.96 -11.94
CA ARG A 136 1.77 -1.20 -10.64
C ARG A 136 3.29 -1.05 -10.67
N GLY A 137 3.96 -1.73 -11.59
CA GLY A 137 5.43 -1.70 -11.64
C GLY A 137 5.99 -0.31 -11.95
N ALA A 138 5.34 0.42 -12.86
CA ALA A 138 5.72 1.80 -13.17
C ALA A 138 5.50 2.72 -11.96
N LEU A 139 4.36 2.59 -11.26
CA LEU A 139 4.04 3.41 -10.09
C LEU A 139 4.99 3.13 -8.91
N MET A 140 5.23 1.86 -8.58
CA MET A 140 6.17 1.48 -7.51
C MET A 140 7.58 1.98 -7.80
N SER A 141 7.96 1.99 -9.07
CA SER A 141 9.27 2.48 -9.47
C SER A 141 9.38 4.00 -9.52
N LEU A 142 8.31 4.71 -9.88
CA LEU A 142 8.26 6.16 -9.92
C LEU A 142 8.20 6.78 -8.53
N PHE A 143 7.53 6.10 -7.61
CA PHE A 143 7.30 6.55 -6.25
C PHE A 143 7.97 5.58 -5.24
N PRO A 144 9.30 5.40 -5.30
CA PRO A 144 10.01 4.38 -4.52
C PRO A 144 10.05 4.67 -3.01
N ALA A 145 9.73 5.89 -2.60
CA ALA A 145 9.61 6.28 -1.20
C ALA A 145 8.40 5.63 -0.51
N TYR A 146 7.47 5.06 -1.27
CA TYR A 146 6.25 4.47 -0.74
C TYR A 146 6.11 3.00 -1.11
N ARG A 147 5.70 2.20 -0.13
CA ARG A 147 5.24 0.83 -0.33
C ARG A 147 3.78 0.86 -0.82
N LEU A 148 3.58 0.75 -2.13
CA LEU A 148 2.26 0.80 -2.74
C LEU A 148 1.62 -0.60 -2.82
N LEU A 149 0.36 -0.73 -2.40
CA LEU A 149 -0.50 -1.88 -2.67
C LEU A 149 -1.70 -1.45 -3.51
N LEU A 150 -1.68 -1.78 -4.80
CA LEU A 150 -2.80 -1.54 -5.70
C LEU A 150 -3.77 -2.71 -5.70
N VAL A 151 -5.02 -2.45 -5.36
CA VAL A 151 -6.13 -3.41 -5.38
C VAL A 151 -7.11 -3.02 -6.49
N GLU A 152 -7.33 -3.93 -7.43
CA GLU A 152 -8.31 -3.76 -8.51
C GLU A 152 -9.71 -4.12 -7.99
N GLU A 153 -10.53 -3.11 -7.74
CA GLU A 153 -11.95 -3.24 -7.38
C GLU A 153 -12.76 -2.10 -8.00
N GLY A 154 -14.09 -2.26 -8.08
CA GLY A 154 -14.96 -1.21 -8.60
C GLY A 154 -14.95 0.02 -7.68
N VAL A 155 -14.46 1.15 -8.20
CA VAL A 155 -14.43 2.41 -7.46
C VAL A 155 -15.80 3.10 -7.56
N ARG A 156 -16.49 3.24 -6.42
CA ARG A 156 -17.80 3.91 -6.35
C ARG A 156 -17.70 5.21 -5.56
N PRO A 157 -18.37 6.30 -5.98
CA PRO A 157 -18.35 7.56 -5.26
C PRO A 157 -18.81 7.49 -3.80
N ALA A 158 -19.67 6.53 -3.46
CA ALA A 158 -20.15 6.35 -2.08
C ALA A 158 -19.10 5.75 -1.12
N ASP A 159 -18.00 5.19 -1.66
CA ASP A 159 -17.01 4.47 -0.84
C ASP A 159 -15.85 5.37 -0.39
N PHE A 160 -15.80 6.62 -0.86
CA PHE A 160 -14.75 7.57 -0.51
C PHE A 160 -15.27 9.00 -0.40
N VAL A 161 -14.47 9.84 0.24
CA VAL A 161 -14.66 11.28 0.30
C VAL A 161 -13.36 11.96 -0.13
N GLU A 162 -13.48 13.09 -0.80
CA GLU A 162 -12.34 13.94 -1.08
C GLU A 162 -11.99 14.73 0.18
N GLY A 163 -10.72 14.75 0.56
CA GLY A 163 -10.26 15.46 1.76
C GLY A 163 -8.88 16.05 1.56
N GLU A 164 -8.59 17.09 2.34
CA GLU A 164 -7.25 17.63 2.47
C GLU A 164 -6.43 16.74 3.42
N ILE A 165 -5.26 16.35 2.95
CA ILE A 165 -4.31 15.51 3.67
C ILE A 165 -2.97 16.22 3.75
N TYR A 166 -2.25 15.97 4.84
CA TYR A 166 -0.85 16.38 4.95
C TYR A 166 0.03 15.21 4.49
N PHE A 167 0.75 15.41 3.38
CA PHE A 167 1.54 14.35 2.77
C PHE A 167 2.84 14.91 2.19
N GLY A 168 3.98 14.32 2.57
CA GLY A 168 5.28 14.74 2.05
C GLY A 168 5.67 16.18 2.40
N GLY A 169 5.15 16.74 3.50
CA GLY A 169 5.42 18.12 3.90
C GLY A 169 4.45 19.17 3.34
N GLU A 170 3.50 18.77 2.50
CA GLU A 170 2.56 19.67 1.84
C GLU A 170 1.10 19.25 2.08
N VAL A 171 0.18 20.20 1.99
CA VAL A 171 -1.26 19.93 1.99
C VAL A 171 -1.68 19.56 0.57
N ARG A 172 -2.35 18.41 0.43
CA ARG A 172 -2.85 17.89 -0.86
C ARG A 172 -4.29 17.45 -0.75
N ARG A 173 -4.98 17.36 -1.88
CA ARG A 173 -6.30 16.71 -1.95
C ARG A 173 -6.16 15.28 -2.41
N ALA A 174 -6.87 14.37 -1.73
CA ALA A 174 -6.91 12.97 -2.10
C ALA A 174 -8.29 12.37 -1.81
N ASN A 175 -8.63 11.33 -2.58
CA ASN A 175 -9.78 10.49 -2.32
C ASN A 175 -9.45 9.50 -1.21
N LEU A 176 -10.15 9.56 -0.09
CA LEU A 176 -9.95 8.70 1.08
C LEU A 176 -11.21 7.86 1.30
N ALA A 177 -11.04 6.55 1.46
CA ALA A 177 -12.16 5.65 1.75
C ALA A 177 -12.91 6.14 3.00
N VAL A 178 -14.23 6.02 3.00
CA VAL A 178 -15.03 6.26 4.23
C VAL A 178 -14.50 5.38 5.36
N LEU A 179 -14.66 5.82 6.61
CA LEU A 179 -13.93 5.20 7.73
C LEU A 179 -14.21 3.71 7.89
N GLU A 180 -15.46 3.31 7.73
CA GLU A 180 -15.90 1.91 7.79
C GLU A 180 -15.20 1.07 6.71
N LYS A 181 -15.11 1.62 5.50
CA LYS A 181 -14.42 0.97 4.37
C LYS A 181 -12.92 0.84 4.65
N ALA A 182 -12.29 1.92 5.14
CA ALA A 182 -10.86 1.94 5.44
C ALA A 182 -10.50 0.89 6.51
N VAL A 183 -11.29 0.80 7.58
CA VAL A 183 -11.13 -0.20 8.63
C VAL A 183 -11.28 -1.62 8.09
N VAL A 184 -12.34 -1.89 7.32
CA VAL A 184 -12.56 -3.22 6.74
C VAL A 184 -11.45 -3.61 5.77
N ASP A 185 -10.98 -2.68 4.93
CA ASP A 185 -9.89 -2.94 4.01
C ASP A 185 -8.56 -3.20 4.75
N ALA A 186 -8.30 -2.51 5.87
CA ALA A 186 -7.15 -2.79 6.73
C ALA A 186 -7.22 -4.22 7.31
N LEU A 187 -8.36 -4.61 7.88
CA LEU A 187 -8.57 -5.97 8.42
C LEU A 187 -8.51 -7.04 7.32
N TRP A 188 -8.93 -6.72 6.10
CA TRP A 188 -8.85 -7.63 4.97
C TRP A 188 -7.42 -7.81 4.49
N LYS A 189 -6.63 -6.74 4.45
CA LYS A 189 -5.21 -6.72 4.08
C LYS A 189 -4.26 -6.77 5.28
N PHE A 190 -4.70 -7.32 6.41
CA PHE A 190 -3.97 -7.30 7.68
C PHE A 190 -2.49 -7.74 7.59
N ARG A 191 -2.18 -8.76 6.77
CA ARG A 191 -0.78 -9.21 6.56
C ARG A 191 0.11 -8.17 5.87
N TRP A 192 -0.49 -7.34 5.02
CA TRP A 192 0.23 -6.26 4.35
C TRP A 192 0.36 -5.04 5.27
N GLU A 193 -0.71 -4.73 6.01
CA GLU A 193 -0.77 -3.65 7.01
C GLU A 193 0.27 -3.85 8.13
N GLY A 194 0.46 -5.10 8.59
CA GLY A 194 1.41 -5.40 9.66
C GLY A 194 1.08 -4.62 10.93
N GLU A 195 2.06 -3.88 11.45
CA GLU A 195 1.94 -3.07 12.67
C GLU A 195 0.92 -1.93 12.55
N ASN A 196 0.69 -1.42 11.32
CA ASN A 196 -0.27 -0.34 11.07
C ASN A 196 -1.72 -0.76 11.32
N LEU A 197 -2.01 -2.07 11.40
CA LEU A 197 -3.34 -2.59 11.70
C LEU A 197 -3.89 -2.06 13.03
N SER A 198 -3.01 -1.79 14.00
CA SER A 198 -3.38 -1.19 15.29
C SER A 198 -4.20 0.10 15.14
N HIS A 199 -3.89 0.94 14.14
CA HIS A 199 -4.63 2.18 13.88
C HIS A 199 -6.09 1.92 13.46
N ALA A 200 -6.34 0.89 12.66
CA ALA A 200 -7.68 0.49 12.27
C ALA A 200 -8.49 -0.06 13.46
N LEU A 201 -7.82 -0.80 14.36
CA LEU A 201 -8.44 -1.31 15.58
C LEU A 201 -8.76 -0.18 16.57
N CYS A 202 -7.86 0.80 16.74
CA CYS A 202 -8.15 1.99 17.55
C CYS A 202 -9.35 2.76 17.01
N CYS A 203 -9.45 2.93 15.68
CA CYS A 203 -10.62 3.56 15.07
C CYS A 203 -11.93 2.82 15.37
N LEU A 204 -11.93 1.48 15.39
CA LEU A 204 -13.12 0.70 15.77
C LEU A 204 -13.60 0.99 17.20
N ILE A 205 -12.69 1.36 18.10
CA ILE A 205 -13.01 1.58 19.51
C ILE A 205 -13.41 3.03 19.76
N GLU A 206 -12.66 3.97 19.18
CA GLU A 206 -12.73 5.39 19.52
C GLU A 206 -13.73 6.16 18.66
N GLN A 207 -13.91 5.75 17.40
CA GLN A 207 -14.74 6.45 16.44
C GLN A 207 -16.15 5.89 16.43
N ARG A 208 -17.16 6.74 16.25
CA ARG A 208 -18.54 6.31 16.02
C ARG A 208 -18.70 5.85 14.57
N LEU A 209 -18.40 4.58 14.33
CA LEU A 209 -18.55 3.93 13.03
C LEU A 209 -19.94 3.32 12.88
N ASP A 210 -20.51 3.38 11.67
CA ASP A 210 -21.77 2.73 11.36
C ASP A 210 -21.58 1.21 11.23
N PRO A 211 -22.19 0.41 12.13
CA PRO A 211 -22.04 -1.04 12.10
C PRO A 211 -22.63 -1.70 10.86
N GLU A 212 -23.70 -1.13 10.31
CA GLU A 212 -24.34 -1.67 9.10
C GLU A 212 -23.40 -1.50 7.90
N LEU A 213 -22.71 -0.36 7.81
CA LEU A 213 -21.70 -0.13 6.79
C LEU A 213 -20.46 -1.02 6.97
N LEU A 214 -19.99 -1.23 8.21
CA LEU A 214 -18.90 -2.17 8.48
C LEU A 214 -19.24 -3.59 7.99
N VAL A 215 -20.45 -4.09 8.32
CA VAL A 215 -20.91 -5.41 7.91
C VAL A 215 -21.12 -5.47 6.39
N LYS A 216 -21.70 -4.43 5.78
CA LYS A 216 -21.85 -4.31 4.32
C LYS A 216 -20.50 -4.47 3.62
N TYR A 217 -19.50 -3.68 4.03
CA TYR A 217 -18.18 -3.73 3.40
C TYR A 217 -17.45 -5.05 3.67
N ALA A 218 -17.60 -5.65 4.86
CA ALA A 218 -17.01 -6.96 5.14
C ALA A 218 -17.63 -8.06 4.28
N ARG A 219 -18.94 -8.01 4.03
CA ARG A 219 -19.64 -8.95 3.13
C ARG A 219 -19.17 -8.85 1.69
N GLU A 220 -18.90 -7.64 1.20
CA GLU A 220 -18.34 -7.43 -0.14
C GLU A 220 -16.97 -8.10 -0.30
N LYS A 221 -16.20 -8.28 0.79
CA LYS A 221 -14.93 -9.04 0.80
C LYS A 221 -15.09 -10.55 1.03
N GLY A 222 -16.31 -11.00 1.31
CA GLY A 222 -16.68 -12.41 1.47
C GLY A 222 -16.82 -12.88 2.93
N ARG A 223 -17.44 -14.05 3.11
CA ARG A 223 -17.84 -14.61 4.42
C ARG A 223 -16.71 -14.72 5.45
N ARG A 224 -15.47 -15.02 5.00
CA ARG A 224 -14.32 -15.08 5.90
C ARG A 224 -14.01 -13.72 6.54
N MET A 225 -14.16 -12.65 5.76
CA MET A 225 -13.92 -11.30 6.26
C MET A 225 -15.05 -10.85 7.19
N GLU A 226 -16.31 -11.18 6.87
CA GLU A 226 -17.44 -10.97 7.78
C GLU A 226 -17.25 -11.68 9.13
N GLY A 227 -16.83 -12.95 9.12
CA GLY A 227 -16.51 -13.70 10.34
C GLY A 227 -15.36 -13.07 11.14
N ARG A 228 -14.30 -12.61 10.45
CA ARG A 228 -13.19 -11.90 11.10
C ARG A 228 -13.62 -10.59 11.74
N LEU A 229 -14.40 -9.77 11.04
CA LEU A 229 -14.91 -8.52 11.59
C LEU A 229 -15.72 -8.78 12.86
N ARG A 230 -16.60 -9.78 12.84
CA ARG A 230 -17.40 -10.17 14.02
C ARG A 230 -16.50 -10.56 15.19
N MET A 231 -15.52 -11.43 14.95
CA MET A 231 -14.56 -11.85 15.97
C MET A 231 -13.81 -10.65 16.56
N VAL A 232 -13.32 -9.73 15.72
CA VAL A 232 -12.63 -8.51 16.16
C VAL A 232 -13.55 -7.66 17.02
N MET A 233 -14.80 -7.42 16.59
CA MET A 233 -15.77 -6.63 17.36
C MET A 233 -16.12 -7.29 18.70
N GLU A 234 -16.29 -8.62 18.75
CA GLU A 234 -16.54 -9.36 19.99
C GLU A 234 -15.36 -9.24 20.97
N VAL A 235 -14.14 -9.39 20.47
CA VAL A 235 -12.92 -9.25 21.28
C VAL A 235 -12.77 -7.82 21.80
N LEU A 236 -12.89 -6.83 20.91
CA LEU A 236 -12.81 -5.41 21.29
C LEU A 236 -13.88 -5.03 22.32
N GLY A 237 -15.08 -5.61 22.24
CA GLY A 237 -16.11 -5.51 23.26
C GLY A 237 -15.68 -5.93 24.64
N ARG A 238 -15.28 -7.19 24.76
CA ARG A 238 -14.82 -7.77 26.02
C ARG A 238 -13.67 -6.94 26.60
N VAL A 239 -12.77 -6.49 25.73
CA VAL A 239 -11.60 -5.69 26.08
C VAL A 239 -11.97 -4.26 26.50
N ALA A 240 -13.03 -3.66 25.96
CA ALA A 240 -13.51 -2.35 26.38
C ALA A 240 -14.32 -2.37 27.70
N GLY A 241 -14.57 -3.56 28.28
CA GLY A 241 -15.39 -3.70 29.49
C GLY A 241 -16.88 -3.44 29.24
N THR A 242 -17.29 -3.54 27.98
CA THR A 242 -18.67 -3.32 27.52
C THR A 242 -19.10 -4.54 26.73
N ASP A 243 -20.27 -5.11 27.00
CA ASP A 243 -20.92 -5.97 26.01
C ASP A 243 -21.05 -5.15 24.72
N TYR A 244 -20.25 -5.45 23.69
CA TYR A 244 -20.22 -4.66 22.46
C TYR A 244 -21.58 -4.76 21.81
N ARG A 245 -22.39 -3.73 22.00
CA ARG A 245 -23.59 -3.49 21.22
C ARG A 245 -23.20 -2.47 20.16
N PRO A 246 -23.47 -2.72 18.87
CA PRO A 246 -23.12 -1.82 17.78
C PRO A 246 -23.59 -0.37 17.96
N GLU A 247 -24.56 -0.15 18.84
CA GLU A 247 -25.25 1.11 19.13
C GLU A 247 -24.55 1.99 20.19
N VAL A 248 -23.52 1.50 20.90
CA VAL A 248 -22.93 2.23 22.05
C VAL A 248 -21.41 2.29 21.94
N LEU A 249 -20.91 3.22 21.13
CA LEU A 249 -19.51 3.64 21.15
C LEU A 249 -19.42 4.91 22.01
N ARG A 250 -18.99 4.75 23.27
CA ARG A 250 -18.55 5.86 24.13
C ARG A 250 -17.01 5.89 24.12
N PRO A 251 -16.40 7.09 24.07
CA PRO A 251 -14.94 7.20 24.10
C PRO A 251 -14.38 6.63 25.40
N ALA A 252 -13.40 5.75 25.29
CA ALA A 252 -12.64 5.24 26.44
C ALA A 252 -11.87 6.42 27.07
N ARG A 253 -12.05 6.63 28.37
CA ARG A 253 -11.40 7.73 29.13
C ARG A 253 -9.92 7.49 29.45
N GLU A 254 -9.33 6.35 29.07
CA GLU A 254 -7.97 5.97 29.49
C GLU A 254 -7.14 5.39 28.32
N GLU A 255 -6.50 6.29 27.59
CA GLU A 255 -5.73 6.11 26.35
C GLU A 255 -4.58 5.08 26.46
N ARG A 256 -3.86 5.05 27.60
CA ARG A 256 -2.74 4.10 27.81
C ARG A 256 -3.19 2.67 28.02
N GLU A 257 -4.35 2.47 28.64
CA GLU A 257 -4.88 1.13 28.87
C GLU A 257 -5.46 0.56 27.58
N LEU A 258 -6.10 1.42 26.76
CA LEU A 258 -6.61 1.05 25.46
C LEU A 258 -5.49 0.61 24.50
N ARG A 259 -4.36 1.31 24.50
CA ARG A 259 -3.19 0.96 23.67
C ARG A 259 -2.64 -0.43 24.00
N ARG A 260 -2.41 -0.74 25.29
CA ARG A 260 -1.97 -2.08 25.74
C ARG A 260 -3.01 -3.19 25.47
N ARG A 261 -4.27 -2.80 25.36
CA ARG A 261 -5.39 -3.68 25.07
C ARG A 261 -5.46 -3.99 23.56
N VAL A 262 -5.26 -2.99 22.70
CA VAL A 262 -5.15 -3.16 21.23
C VAL A 262 -3.92 -3.98 20.87
N GLU A 263 -2.77 -3.72 21.48
CA GLU A 263 -1.54 -4.50 21.24
C GLU A 263 -1.75 -6.00 21.49
N ARG A 264 -2.45 -6.38 22.56
CA ARG A 264 -2.82 -7.78 22.83
C ARG A 264 -3.76 -8.37 21.77
N VAL A 265 -4.72 -7.59 21.29
CA VAL A 265 -5.64 -8.05 20.22
C VAL A 265 -4.90 -8.22 18.89
N VAL A 266 -3.94 -7.34 18.59
CA VAL A 266 -3.08 -7.48 17.41
C VAL A 266 -2.28 -8.78 17.51
N GLU A 267 -1.72 -9.12 18.67
CA GLU A 267 -1.02 -10.40 18.88
C GLU A 267 -1.95 -11.61 18.67
N ASP A 268 -3.18 -11.59 19.21
CA ASP A 268 -4.14 -12.67 19.05
C ASP A 268 -4.62 -12.85 17.59
N VAL A 269 -4.81 -11.74 16.87
CA VAL A 269 -5.30 -11.72 15.48
C VAL A 269 -4.19 -12.01 14.46
N LEU A 270 -2.94 -11.60 14.74
CA LEU A 270 -1.78 -11.82 13.85
C LEU A 270 -1.03 -13.13 14.14
N GLY A 271 -1.16 -13.68 15.35
CA GLY A 271 -0.51 -14.92 15.80
C GLY A 271 -1.22 -16.22 15.41
N SER A 272 -2.39 -16.13 14.75
CA SER A 272 -3.21 -17.26 14.27
C SER A 272 -3.33 -17.34 12.74
#